data_AF-A0A537C3M7-F1
#
_entry.id   AF-A0A537C3M7-F1
#
_cell.length_a   1.000
_cell.length_b   1.000
_cell.length_c   1.000
_cell.angle_alpha   90.00
_cell.angle_beta   90.00
_cell.angle_gamma   90.00
#
_symmetry.space_group_name_H-M   'P 1'
#
loop_
_entity.id
_entity.type
_entity.pdbx_description
1 polymer ?
#
loop_
_entity_poly.entity_id
_entity_poly.type
_entity_poly.pdbx_seq_one_letter_code
_entity_poly.pdbx_strand_id
1 'polypeptide(L)'
;MPKATLGLLLFALAASLAGCANFNTVASGMPAQQVQAKLGAPETVRKNADGSEVWEYPGGPLGRVTYMVTLGSDHAVREVRQVLNDEYFSRVRAGMSRDEVRQLLGKPGDIMVFSARDEEVWSWRYQQQNPMFFNVLFDRTAGTVKTTQRLDEILWMDHDC
;
A
#
# COMPACT_ATOMS: atom_id res chain seq x y z
N MET A 1 -56.53 15.67 -10.43
CA MET A 1 -55.80 14.92 -9.38
C MET A 1 -55.38 13.59 -9.98
N PRO A 2 -54.06 13.33 -10.10
CA PRO A 2 -53.45 12.34 -9.22
C PRO A 2 -52.16 12.88 -8.55
N LYS A 3 -51.91 12.39 -7.34
CA LYS A 3 -50.81 12.79 -6.46
C LYS A 3 -49.52 12.11 -6.90
N ALA A 4 -48.49 12.89 -7.24
CA ALA A 4 -47.14 12.38 -7.40
C ALA A 4 -46.53 12.15 -6.01
N THR A 5 -46.37 10.89 -5.63
CA THR A 5 -45.65 10.49 -4.42
C THR A 5 -44.16 10.68 -4.67
N LEU A 6 -43.59 11.66 -3.97
CA LEU A 6 -42.18 12.00 -3.96
C LEU A 6 -41.41 10.84 -3.28
N GLY A 7 -40.81 9.96 -4.08
CA GLY A 7 -39.95 8.88 -3.61
C GLY A 7 -38.62 9.44 -3.12
N LEU A 8 -38.46 9.51 -1.81
CA LEU A 8 -37.24 9.96 -1.13
C LEU A 8 -36.12 8.91 -1.34
N LEU A 9 -35.28 9.14 -2.35
CA LEU A 9 -34.03 8.39 -2.55
C LEU A 9 -33.07 8.73 -1.39
N LEU A 10 -33.04 7.89 -0.36
CA LEU A 10 -32.00 7.88 0.65
C LEU A 10 -30.67 7.46 0.00
N PHE A 11 -29.89 8.43 -0.46
CA PHE A 11 -28.46 8.25 -0.67
C PHE A 11 -27.82 8.12 0.72
N ALA A 12 -27.65 6.87 1.18
CA ALA A 12 -26.82 6.56 2.33
C ALA A 12 -25.37 6.87 1.96
N LEU A 13 -24.98 8.13 2.17
CA LEU A 13 -23.60 8.58 2.09
C LEU A 13 -22.86 7.91 3.25
N ALA A 14 -22.27 6.73 2.97
CA ALA A 14 -21.31 6.09 3.84
C ALA A 14 -20.07 6.99 3.89
N ALA A 15 -20.13 8.03 4.72
CA ALA A 15 -18.99 8.83 5.12
C ALA A 15 -18.09 7.90 5.95
N SER A 16 -17.22 7.16 5.28
CA SER A 16 -16.06 6.56 5.92
C SER A 16 -15.26 7.72 6.50
N LEU A 17 -15.35 7.90 7.83
CA LEU A 17 -14.39 8.73 8.54
C LEU A 17 -13.02 8.13 8.25
N ALA A 18 -12.31 8.72 7.29
CA ALA A 18 -10.87 8.56 7.16
C ALA A 18 -10.24 9.29 8.34
N GLY A 19 -10.47 8.79 9.55
CA GLY A 19 -9.66 9.17 10.71
C GLY A 19 -8.23 8.81 10.36
N CYS A 20 -7.30 9.74 10.52
CA CYS A 20 -5.89 9.47 10.29
C CYS A 20 -5.48 8.25 11.12
N ALA A 21 -5.27 7.12 10.46
CA ALA A 21 -4.96 5.86 11.12
C ALA A 21 -3.66 6.01 11.93
N ASN A 22 -3.75 5.89 13.26
CA ASN A 22 -2.60 6.03 14.14
C ASN A 22 -2.07 4.65 14.55
N PHE A 23 -1.05 4.20 13.82
CA PHE A 23 -0.43 2.88 14.02
C PHE A 23 0.30 2.73 15.36
N ASN A 24 0.67 3.82 16.04
CA ASN A 24 1.28 3.78 17.39
C ASN A 24 0.31 3.24 18.45
N THR A 25 -0.99 3.16 18.14
CA THR A 25 -2.01 2.63 19.05
C THR A 25 -2.23 1.13 18.92
N VAL A 26 -1.56 0.47 17.95
CA VAL A 26 -1.65 -0.97 17.72
C VAL A 26 -0.52 -1.68 18.43
N ALA A 27 -0.85 -2.42 19.49
CA ALA A 27 0.11 -3.16 20.30
C ALA A 27 0.13 -4.65 19.93
N SER A 28 1.24 -5.33 20.24
CA SER A 28 1.31 -6.79 20.16
C SER A 28 0.24 -7.43 21.07
N GLY A 29 -0.35 -8.53 20.62
CA GLY A 29 -1.47 -9.21 21.27
C GLY A 29 -2.84 -8.56 21.05
N MET A 30 -2.91 -7.39 20.40
CA MET A 30 -4.20 -6.74 20.11
C MET A 30 -5.06 -7.62 19.18
N PRO A 31 -6.34 -7.87 19.49
CA PRO A 31 -7.22 -8.63 18.61
C PRO A 31 -7.49 -7.90 17.28
N ALA A 32 -7.58 -8.64 16.19
CA ALA A 32 -7.86 -8.15 14.83
C ALA A 32 -9.05 -7.15 14.76
N GLN A 33 -10.14 -7.44 15.47
CA GLN A 33 -11.33 -6.59 15.52
C GLN A 33 -11.04 -5.21 16.14
N GLN A 34 -10.18 -5.15 17.15
CA GLN A 34 -9.78 -3.87 17.76
C GLN A 34 -8.86 -3.08 16.83
N VAL A 35 -8.01 -3.76 16.05
CA VAL A 35 -7.19 -3.11 15.02
C VAL A 35 -8.10 -2.46 13.97
N GLN A 36 -9.11 -3.18 13.46
CA GLN A 36 -10.06 -2.61 12.49
C GLN A 36 -10.87 -1.46 13.07
N ALA A 37 -11.28 -1.55 14.33
CA ALA A 37 -11.99 -0.45 14.99
C ALA A 37 -11.14 0.83 15.10
N LYS A 38 -9.81 0.70 15.18
CA LYS A 38 -8.86 1.82 15.28
C LYS A 38 -8.41 2.36 13.93
N LEU A 39 -8.10 1.47 12.98
CA LEU A 39 -7.46 1.81 11.71
C LEU A 39 -8.42 1.77 10.51
N GLY A 40 -9.60 1.19 10.67
CA GLY A 40 -10.47 0.81 9.57
C GLY A 40 -10.08 -0.53 8.94
N ALA A 41 -10.77 -0.86 7.85
CA ALA A 41 -10.49 -2.07 7.09
C ALA A 41 -9.11 -1.95 6.38
N PRO A 42 -8.30 -3.02 6.38
CA PRO A 42 -7.10 -3.06 5.54
C PRO A 42 -7.49 -3.03 4.06
N GLU A 43 -6.63 -2.47 3.21
CA GLU A 43 -6.85 -2.50 1.76
C GLU A 43 -6.63 -3.90 1.20
N THR A 44 -5.63 -4.63 1.72
CA THR A 44 -5.34 -6.00 1.31
C THR A 44 -5.14 -6.88 2.54
N VAL A 45 -5.73 -8.08 2.50
CA VAL A 45 -5.49 -9.15 3.48
C VAL A 45 -4.82 -10.31 2.77
N ARG A 46 -3.59 -10.64 3.17
CA ARG A 46 -2.88 -11.84 2.71
C ARG A 46 -2.96 -12.91 3.78
N LYS A 47 -3.48 -14.08 3.44
CA LYS A 47 -3.56 -15.23 4.33
C LYS A 47 -2.42 -16.19 4.05
N ASN A 48 -1.79 -16.70 5.10
CA ASN A 48 -0.71 -17.68 5.01
C ASN A 48 -1.23 -19.07 5.36
N ALA A 49 -0.51 -20.11 4.94
CA ALA A 49 -0.90 -21.51 5.15
C ALA A 49 -0.91 -21.92 6.64
N ASP A 50 -0.14 -21.23 7.49
CA ASP A 50 -0.11 -21.46 8.94
C ASP A 50 -1.27 -20.79 9.69
N GLY A 51 -2.20 -20.14 8.97
CA GLY A 51 -3.34 -19.41 9.51
C GLY A 51 -3.01 -17.98 9.94
N SER A 52 -1.76 -17.53 9.83
CA SER A 52 -1.41 -16.13 10.02
C SER A 52 -1.93 -15.25 8.88
N GLU A 53 -2.09 -13.96 9.14
CA GLU A 53 -2.52 -12.99 8.15
C GLU A 53 -1.58 -11.78 8.15
N VAL A 54 -1.37 -11.17 6.98
CA VAL A 54 -0.73 -9.87 6.84
C VAL A 54 -1.72 -8.89 6.24
N TRP A 55 -2.05 -7.87 7.01
CA TRP A 55 -2.95 -6.80 6.63
C TRP A 55 -2.16 -5.61 6.14
N GLU A 56 -2.49 -5.13 4.95
CA GLU A 56 -1.82 -4.02 4.28
C GLU A 56 -2.67 -2.74 4.40
N TYR A 57 -2.02 -1.67 4.85
CA TYR A 57 -2.57 -0.33 4.97
C TYR A 57 -1.67 0.68 4.25
N PRO A 58 -1.86 0.88 2.94
CA PRO A 58 -1.16 1.93 2.21
C PRO A 58 -1.67 3.31 2.67
N GLY A 59 -0.80 4.32 2.63
CA GLY A 59 -1.15 5.69 3.03
C GLY A 59 -2.07 6.43 2.05
N GLY A 60 -2.72 5.74 1.12
CA GLY A 60 -3.51 6.30 0.02
C GLY A 60 -2.67 6.70 -1.20
N PRO A 61 -3.30 7.27 -2.26
CA PRO A 61 -2.65 7.55 -3.55
C PRO A 61 -1.44 8.50 -3.46
N LEU A 62 -1.49 9.47 -2.53
CA LEU A 62 -0.40 10.40 -2.23
C LEU A 62 0.35 10.03 -0.93
N GLY A 63 0.11 8.83 -0.41
CA GLY A 63 0.69 8.35 0.83
C GLY A 63 2.19 8.13 0.72
N ARG A 64 2.92 8.49 1.77
CA ARG A 64 4.38 8.30 1.90
C ARG A 64 4.78 7.15 2.82
N VAL A 65 3.79 6.36 3.23
CA VAL A 65 3.94 5.23 4.13
C VAL A 65 3.06 4.09 3.65
N THR A 66 3.50 2.87 3.93
CA THR A 66 2.66 1.68 3.91
C THR A 66 2.92 0.93 5.20
N TYR A 67 1.86 0.60 5.93
CA TYR A 67 1.94 -0.22 7.12
C TYR A 67 1.48 -1.65 6.81
N MET A 68 2.18 -2.62 7.37
CA MET A 68 1.78 -4.03 7.38
C MET A 68 1.58 -4.47 8.82
N VAL A 69 0.40 -5.02 9.12
CA VAL A 69 0.07 -5.61 10.42
C VAL A 69 0.05 -7.12 10.26
N THR A 70 0.96 -7.83 10.92
CA THR A 70 0.99 -9.29 10.94
C THR A 70 0.15 -9.78 12.12
N LEU A 71 -0.81 -10.64 11.86
CA LEU A 71 -1.64 -11.34 12.84
C LEU A 71 -1.21 -12.81 12.92
N GLY A 72 -1.19 -13.39 14.11
CA GLY A 72 -1.01 -14.83 14.28
C GLY A 72 -2.26 -15.63 13.90
N SER A 73 -2.16 -16.96 13.95
CA SER A 73 -3.30 -17.87 13.76
C SER A 73 -4.40 -17.72 14.83
N ASP A 74 -4.10 -17.05 15.93
CA ASP A 74 -5.04 -16.64 16.98
C ASP A 74 -5.73 -15.28 16.68
N HIS A 75 -5.52 -14.73 15.48
CA HIS A 75 -6.05 -13.43 15.05
C HIS A 75 -5.67 -12.26 15.98
N ALA A 76 -4.48 -12.34 16.60
CA ALA A 76 -3.89 -11.29 17.42
C ALA A 76 -2.62 -10.73 16.77
N VAL A 77 -2.36 -9.43 16.95
CA VAL A 77 -1.19 -8.74 16.39
C VAL A 77 0.10 -9.35 16.89
N ARG A 78 0.97 -9.71 15.96
CA ARG A 78 2.36 -10.09 16.22
C ARG A 78 3.29 -8.92 15.98
N GLU A 79 3.08 -8.20 14.90
CA GLU A 79 4.00 -7.16 14.45
C GLU A 79 3.29 -6.08 13.64
N VAL A 80 3.76 -4.84 13.75
CA VAL A 80 3.35 -3.70 12.91
C VAL A 80 4.60 -3.12 12.29
N ARG A 81 4.62 -2.97 10.95
CA ARG A 81 5.81 -2.59 10.18
C ARG A 81 5.47 -1.45 9.24
N GLN A 82 6.20 -0.33 9.29
CA GLN A 82 6.21 0.64 8.18
C GLN A 82 7.23 0.12 7.17
N VAL A 83 6.85 -0.07 5.91
CA VAL A 83 7.69 -0.78 4.92
C VAL A 83 8.27 0.11 3.81
N LEU A 84 7.96 1.41 3.80
CA LEU A 84 8.55 2.36 2.85
C LEU A 84 9.74 3.07 3.48
N ASN A 85 10.83 2.32 3.67
CA ASN A 85 12.08 2.80 4.25
C ASN A 85 13.30 2.00 3.73
N ASP A 86 14.51 2.47 4.06
CA ASP A 86 15.76 1.93 3.53
C ASP A 86 15.97 0.45 3.84
N GLU A 87 15.53 -0.02 5.01
CA GLU A 87 15.65 -1.42 5.40
C GLU A 87 14.89 -2.32 4.41
N TYR A 88 13.63 -1.99 4.12
CA TYR A 88 12.79 -2.76 3.20
C TYR A 88 13.20 -2.58 1.74
N PHE A 89 13.57 -1.37 1.34
CA PHE A 89 14.05 -1.10 -0.01
C PHE A 89 15.31 -1.92 -0.33
N SER A 90 16.21 -2.09 0.64
CA SER A 90 17.41 -2.91 0.46
C SER A 90 17.13 -4.41 0.26
N ARG A 91 15.93 -4.87 0.61
CA ARG A 91 15.51 -6.27 0.44
C ARG A 91 15.02 -6.53 -0.98
N VAL A 92 14.64 -5.51 -1.75
CA VAL A 92 14.28 -5.67 -3.16
C VAL A 92 15.53 -5.93 -3.99
N ARG A 93 15.58 -7.08 -4.66
CA ARG A 93 16.75 -7.52 -5.45
C ARG A 93 16.34 -7.87 -6.87
N ALA A 94 17.30 -7.75 -7.79
CA ALA A 94 17.13 -8.20 -9.17
C ALA A 94 16.73 -9.69 -9.19
N GLY A 95 15.83 -10.05 -10.10
CA GLY A 95 15.27 -11.40 -10.23
C GLY A 95 14.02 -11.66 -9.37
N MET A 96 13.71 -10.82 -8.38
CA MET A 96 12.46 -10.95 -7.62
C MET A 96 11.23 -10.76 -8.51
N SER A 97 10.20 -11.56 -8.30
CA SER A 97 8.89 -11.41 -8.94
C SER A 97 8.13 -10.19 -8.43
N ARG A 98 7.14 -9.75 -9.21
CA ARG A 98 6.15 -8.74 -8.80
C ARG A 98 5.50 -9.07 -7.45
N ASP A 99 5.17 -10.33 -7.22
CA ASP A 99 4.52 -10.78 -5.99
C ASP A 99 5.45 -10.67 -4.78
N GLU A 100 6.72 -11.06 -4.92
CA GLU A 100 7.72 -10.88 -3.86
C GLU A 100 7.89 -9.41 -3.49
N VAL A 101 7.89 -8.50 -4.48
CA VAL A 101 7.94 -7.06 -4.22
C VAL A 101 6.66 -6.56 -3.53
N ARG A 102 5.46 -7.01 -3.95
CA ARG A 102 4.19 -6.70 -3.27
C ARG A 102 4.20 -7.15 -1.82
N GLN A 103 4.79 -8.32 -1.53
CA GLN A 103 4.87 -8.85 -0.17
C GLN A 103 5.75 -8.00 0.74
N LEU A 104 6.79 -7.36 0.18
CA LEU A 104 7.72 -6.49 0.89
C LEU A 104 7.17 -5.08 1.09
N LEU A 105 6.69 -4.43 0.03
CA LEU A 105 6.44 -2.97 0.02
C LEU A 105 4.98 -2.57 0.03
N GLY A 106 4.08 -3.53 -0.17
CA GLY A 106 2.66 -3.21 -0.35
C GLY A 106 2.37 -2.68 -1.76
N LYS A 107 1.17 -2.16 -1.96
CA LYS A 107 0.67 -1.74 -3.27
C LYS A 107 1.44 -0.52 -3.73
N PRO A 108 1.94 -0.49 -4.97
CA PRO A 108 2.53 0.73 -5.51
C PRO A 108 1.46 1.82 -5.62
N GLY A 109 1.88 3.07 -5.45
CA GLY A 109 1.03 4.23 -5.66
C GLY A 109 0.78 4.50 -7.15
N ASP A 110 1.74 4.13 -8.00
CA ASP A 110 1.66 4.29 -9.45
C ASP A 110 2.32 3.11 -10.19
N ILE A 111 1.80 2.78 -11.36
CA ILE A 111 2.34 1.75 -12.27
C ILE A 111 2.42 2.35 -13.67
N MET A 112 3.63 2.41 -14.22
CA MET A 112 3.88 2.86 -15.59
C MET A 112 4.40 1.71 -16.46
N VAL A 113 4.02 1.69 -17.74
CA VAL A 113 4.48 0.68 -18.70
C VAL A 113 5.16 1.36 -19.88
N PHE A 114 6.41 0.97 -20.15
CA PHE A 114 7.22 1.44 -21.26
C PHE A 114 7.40 0.32 -22.29
N SER A 115 6.43 0.17 -23.19
CA SER A 115 6.40 -0.93 -24.17
C SER A 115 7.65 -1.01 -25.06
N ALA A 116 8.25 0.11 -25.44
CA ALA A 116 9.45 0.14 -26.28
C ALA A 116 10.70 -0.45 -25.59
N ARG A 117 10.71 -0.52 -24.26
CA ARG A 117 11.81 -1.07 -23.44
C ARG A 117 11.46 -2.39 -22.77
N ASP A 118 10.28 -2.92 -23.08
CA ASP A 118 9.61 -4.02 -22.38
C ASP A 118 9.72 -3.90 -20.85
N GLU A 119 9.37 -2.73 -20.33
CA GLU A 119 9.58 -2.38 -18.93
C GLU A 119 8.28 -1.96 -18.26
N GLU A 120 8.14 -2.33 -17.00
CA GLU A 120 7.05 -1.91 -16.11
C GLU A 120 7.68 -1.34 -14.84
N VAL A 121 7.22 -0.17 -14.42
CA VAL A 121 7.79 0.56 -13.28
C VAL A 121 6.71 0.72 -12.23
N TRP A 122 7.00 0.23 -11.04
CA TRP A 122 6.15 0.42 -9.86
C TRP A 122 6.78 1.46 -8.96
N SER A 123 5.98 2.43 -8.53
CA SER A 123 6.48 3.61 -7.82
C SER A 123 5.80 3.76 -6.45
N TRP A 124 6.60 4.00 -5.42
CA TRP A 124 6.14 4.37 -4.08
C TRP A 124 6.70 5.72 -3.70
N ARG A 125 5.85 6.63 -3.22
CA ARG A 125 6.29 7.84 -2.55
C ARG A 125 6.76 7.48 -1.14
N TYR A 126 7.84 8.11 -0.69
CA TYR A 126 8.29 8.03 0.69
C TYR A 126 8.94 9.34 1.13
N GLN A 127 9.15 9.49 2.43
CA GLN A 127 9.73 10.70 3.00
C GLN A 127 11.16 10.43 3.49
N GLN A 128 12.11 11.23 3.04
CA GLN A 128 13.42 11.43 3.67
C GLN A 128 13.57 12.92 4.05
N GLN A 129 14.76 13.49 3.91
CA GLN A 129 14.94 14.95 4.00
C GLN A 129 14.04 15.66 2.99
N ASN A 130 13.92 15.12 1.78
CA ASN A 130 12.98 15.53 0.74
C ASN A 130 11.94 14.43 0.46
N PRO A 131 10.82 14.76 -0.20
CA PRO A 131 9.95 13.77 -0.80
C PRO A 131 10.65 13.01 -1.93
N MET A 132 10.50 11.69 -1.92
CA MET A 132 11.21 10.81 -2.86
C MET A 132 10.27 9.78 -3.46
N PHE A 133 10.60 9.30 -4.65
CA PHE A 133 10.08 8.06 -5.21
C PHE A 133 11.10 6.93 -5.05
N PHE A 134 10.62 5.77 -4.62
CA PHE A 134 11.30 4.50 -4.79
C PHE A 134 10.64 3.76 -5.95
N ASN A 135 11.39 3.54 -7.03
CA ASN A 135 10.93 2.91 -8.25
C ASN A 135 11.54 1.52 -8.37
N VAL A 136 10.69 0.52 -8.64
CA VAL A 136 11.12 -0.83 -8.97
C VAL A 136 10.81 -1.07 -10.45
N LEU A 137 11.86 -1.31 -11.23
CA LEU A 137 11.78 -1.51 -12.67
C LEU A 137 11.80 -3.02 -12.94
N PHE A 138 10.75 -3.53 -13.54
CA PHE A 138 10.59 -4.92 -13.93
C PHE A 138 10.89 -5.10 -15.41
N ASP A 139 11.52 -6.22 -15.76
CA ASP A 139 11.37 -6.80 -17.09
C ASP A 139 9.91 -7.23 -17.23
N ARG A 140 9.19 -6.65 -18.18
CA ARG A 140 7.74 -6.80 -18.21
C ARG A 140 7.35 -8.23 -18.60
N THR A 141 8.03 -8.82 -19.59
CA THR A 141 7.77 -10.17 -20.08
C THR A 141 8.21 -11.23 -19.08
N ALA A 142 9.44 -11.16 -18.56
CA ALA A 142 9.94 -12.09 -17.56
C ALA A 142 9.25 -11.92 -16.19
N GLY A 143 8.76 -10.71 -15.92
CA GLY A 143 8.03 -10.36 -14.71
C GLY A 143 8.87 -10.27 -13.44
N THR A 144 10.16 -10.02 -13.61
CA THR A 144 11.15 -9.95 -12.53
C THR A 144 11.83 -8.59 -12.46
N VAL A 145 12.26 -8.19 -11.28
CA VAL A 145 13.00 -6.94 -11.05
C VAL A 145 14.29 -6.94 -11.88
N LYS A 146 14.48 -5.89 -12.68
CA LYS A 146 15.76 -5.57 -13.32
C LYS A 146 16.63 -4.73 -12.38
N THR A 147 16.06 -3.66 -11.85
CA THR A 147 16.78 -2.70 -10.99
C THR A 147 15.80 -1.86 -10.17
N THR A 148 16.36 -1.04 -9.29
CA THR A 148 15.63 -0.06 -8.47
C THR A 148 16.22 1.33 -8.67
N GLN A 149 15.39 2.36 -8.60
CA GLN A 149 15.82 3.75 -8.70
C GLN A 149 15.21 4.57 -7.56
N ARG A 150 15.91 5.64 -7.17
CA ARG A 150 15.41 6.65 -6.24
C ARG A 150 15.48 8.00 -6.91
N LEU A 151 14.36 8.70 -6.93
CA LEU A 151 14.24 10.02 -7.56
C LEU A 151 13.65 11.00 -6.55
N ASP A 152 14.15 12.23 -6.52
CA ASP A 152 13.48 13.30 -5.80
C ASP A 152 12.15 13.61 -6.53
N GLU A 153 11.07 13.79 -5.77
CA GLU A 153 9.76 14.13 -6.35
C GLU A 153 9.82 15.47 -7.10
N ILE A 154 10.70 16.40 -6.70
CA ILE A 154 10.89 17.69 -7.38
C ILE A 154 11.33 17.49 -8.82
N LEU A 155 12.27 16.57 -9.07
CA LEU A 155 12.78 16.28 -10.43
C LEU A 155 11.72 15.64 -11.32
N TRP A 156 10.63 15.11 -10.77
CA TRP A 156 9.56 14.50 -11.53
C TRP A 156 8.57 15.55 -12.09
N MET A 157 8.43 16.70 -11.42
CA MET A 157 7.54 17.79 -11.86
C MET A 157 8.15 18.71 -12.93
N ASP A 158 9.47 18.73 -13.05
CA ASP A 158 10.17 19.61 -14.02
C ASP A 158 10.19 19.04 -15.46
N HIS A 159 9.70 17.82 -15.67
CA HIS A 159 9.66 17.17 -16.98
C HIS A 159 8.34 17.33 -17.75
N ASP A 160 7.35 18.02 -17.17
CA ASP A 160 6.03 18.25 -17.76
C ASP A 160 5.84 19.69 -18.34
N CYS A 161 6.93 20.35 -18.78
CA CYS A 161 6.88 21.62 -19.51
C CYS A 161 6.90 21.44 -21.03
#